data_AF-A0A1V6R3D1-F1
#
_entry.id   AF-A0A1V6R3D1-F1
#
_cell.length_a   1.000
_cell.length_b   1.000
_cell.length_c   1.000
_cell.angle_alpha   90.00
_cell.angle_beta   90.00
_cell.angle_gamma   90.00
#
_symmetry.space_group_name_H-M   'P 1'
#
loop_
_entity.id
_entity.type
_entity.pdbx_description
1 polymer ?
#
loop_
_entity_poly.entity_id
_entity_poly.type
_entity_poly.pdbx_seq_one_letter_code
_entity_poly.pdbx_strand_id
1 'polypeptide(L)'
;MTSRANLPRAAKSDGKRKKDGSNGGAQAPPPKKKTKMEIPQILDEELLAADLNVDYSKRRKKLRPQMPKKQQWPKVKGVITERENAPKGWNPEEPDLMSDDFESQIDRCLERISENIMPHVYQHKMKEFMAKQTERDTLMATEPGLSWPVVQRLDDLKFTLASLVAQNDVHNMVDTVKAIIAQYRSGELDWTPDFVTYWHAGVQLCLPRPFHWDEYRYIHDKCQGHEGFWVEGILGPAPGMSKTSMICQPDPRVNSTMVAIPF
;
A
#
# COMPACT_ATOMS: atom_id res chain seq x y z
N MET A 1 9.94 -34.50 -36.70
CA MET A 1 10.94 -33.47 -36.34
C MET A 1 12.01 -33.42 -37.41
N THR A 2 12.63 -32.25 -37.63
CA THR A 2 13.88 -31.97 -38.40
C THR A 2 13.95 -32.36 -39.90
N SER A 3 14.75 -31.73 -40.77
CA SER A 3 15.27 -30.33 -40.90
C SER A 3 16.11 -30.23 -42.21
N ARG A 4 16.61 -29.03 -42.56
CA ARG A 4 17.54 -28.69 -43.69
C ARG A 4 16.91 -28.73 -45.11
N ALA A 5 17.32 -27.91 -46.10
CA ALA A 5 18.10 -26.66 -46.21
C ALA A 5 17.82 -26.05 -47.64
N ASN A 6 18.44 -24.99 -48.20
CA ASN A 6 19.62 -24.17 -47.85
C ASN A 6 19.57 -22.77 -48.52
N LEU A 7 20.57 -21.91 -48.25
CA LEU A 7 20.81 -20.59 -48.86
C LEU A 7 21.51 -20.65 -50.23
N PRO A 8 21.57 -19.51 -50.96
CA PRO A 8 22.77 -19.11 -51.71
C PRO A 8 23.50 -17.89 -51.11
N ARG A 9 24.82 -18.05 -50.96
CA ARG A 9 25.89 -17.02 -50.98
C ARG A 9 25.95 -16.35 -52.37
N ALA A 10 26.70 -15.28 -52.67
CA ALA A 10 27.39 -14.20 -51.94
C ALA A 10 27.99 -13.23 -53.01
N ALA A 11 28.49 -12.05 -52.63
CA ALA A 11 29.79 -11.53 -53.12
C ALA A 11 30.29 -10.37 -52.24
N LYS A 12 31.62 -10.20 -52.14
CA LYS A 12 32.31 -9.09 -51.46
C LYS A 12 33.25 -8.38 -52.45
N SER A 13 33.45 -7.08 -52.23
CA SER A 13 34.74 -6.36 -52.35
C SER A 13 34.55 -4.97 -51.68
N ASP A 14 35.29 -4.52 -50.66
CA ASP A 14 36.74 -4.28 -50.50
C ASP A 14 37.32 -3.22 -51.46
N GLY A 15 37.82 -2.07 -50.95
CA GLY A 15 38.55 -1.11 -51.83
C GLY A 15 38.78 0.38 -51.44
N LYS A 16 39.20 0.70 -50.20
CA LYS A 16 39.91 1.93 -49.71
C LYS A 16 40.24 3.17 -50.63
N ARG A 17 40.14 4.36 -49.99
CA ARG A 17 40.88 5.67 -50.16
C ARG A 17 40.43 6.63 -51.31
N LYS A 18 40.10 7.90 -51.01
CA LYS A 18 41.06 8.99 -50.63
C LYS A 18 40.43 10.21 -49.90
N LYS A 19 41.26 10.88 -49.09
CA LYS A 19 41.17 12.27 -48.54
C LYS A 19 41.28 13.34 -49.67
N ASP A 20 41.04 14.65 -49.53
CA ASP A 20 40.78 15.63 -48.44
C ASP A 20 39.98 16.83 -49.05
N GLY A 21 39.35 17.74 -48.28
CA GLY A 21 38.64 18.88 -48.92
C GLY A 21 37.89 19.96 -48.11
N SER A 22 38.35 20.35 -46.91
CA SER A 22 38.11 21.64 -46.20
C SER A 22 36.75 22.41 -46.23
N ASN A 23 36.32 22.76 -45.01
CA ASN A 23 35.77 24.05 -44.55
C ASN A 23 34.24 24.25 -44.39
N GLY A 24 33.85 24.90 -43.29
CA GLY A 24 32.46 25.25 -42.92
C GLY A 24 32.13 24.89 -41.47
N GLY A 25 32.31 25.84 -40.53
CA GLY A 25 32.17 25.59 -39.10
C GLY A 25 30.74 25.64 -38.56
N ALA A 26 30.47 24.87 -37.49
CA ALA A 26 29.29 24.99 -36.64
C ALA A 26 29.66 24.79 -35.16
N GLN A 27 28.95 25.51 -34.30
CA GLN A 27 29.24 25.80 -32.88
C GLN A 27 29.55 24.58 -31.98
N ALA A 28 30.44 24.81 -31.00
CA ALA A 28 30.65 23.89 -29.89
C ALA A 28 29.41 23.79 -28.98
N PRO A 29 29.08 22.62 -28.41
CA PRO A 29 27.95 22.46 -27.50
C PRO A 29 28.20 23.20 -26.17
N PRO A 30 27.17 23.80 -25.54
CA PRO A 30 27.33 24.53 -24.29
C PRO A 30 27.73 23.61 -23.13
N PRO A 31 28.51 24.10 -22.15
CA PRO A 31 28.98 23.29 -21.05
C PRO A 31 27.81 22.82 -20.18
N LYS A 32 27.75 21.50 -19.91
CA LYS A 32 26.79 20.91 -18.98
C LYS A 32 26.96 21.59 -17.61
N LYS A 33 25.96 22.36 -17.18
CA LYS A 33 25.87 22.82 -15.79
C LYS A 33 25.91 21.58 -14.90
N LYS A 34 26.96 21.45 -14.09
CA LYS A 34 26.99 20.43 -13.03
C LYS A 34 25.88 20.81 -12.05
N THR A 35 24.79 20.04 -12.04
CA THR A 35 23.83 20.09 -10.94
C THR A 35 24.62 19.86 -9.68
N LYS A 36 24.69 20.88 -8.82
CA LYS A 36 25.30 20.76 -7.50
C LYS A 36 24.48 19.70 -6.79
N MET A 37 25.07 18.52 -6.52
CA MET A 37 24.42 17.54 -5.66
C MET A 37 24.25 18.23 -4.31
N GLU A 38 23.00 18.51 -3.95
CA GLU A 38 22.70 18.94 -2.60
C GLU A 38 23.06 17.76 -1.69
N ILE A 39 24.03 18.00 -0.83
CA ILE A 39 24.39 17.10 0.26
C ILE A 39 23.11 16.96 1.09
N PRO A 40 22.62 15.74 1.38
CA PRO A 40 21.46 15.57 2.24
C PRO A 40 21.66 16.36 3.53
N GLN A 41 20.63 17.08 3.98
CA GLN A 41 20.68 17.72 5.29
C GLN A 41 21.00 16.62 6.31
N ILE A 42 22.09 16.80 7.05
CA ILE A 42 22.48 15.88 8.11
C ILE A 42 21.32 15.87 9.10
N LEU A 43 20.72 14.70 9.31
CA LEU A 43 19.63 14.53 10.25
C LEU A 43 20.14 14.86 11.65
N ASP A 44 19.53 15.84 12.30
CA ASP A 44 19.91 16.26 13.64
C ASP A 44 19.44 15.21 14.65
N GLU A 45 20.40 14.49 15.24
CA GLU A 45 20.12 13.35 16.11
C GLU A 45 19.45 13.75 17.44
N GLU A 46 19.79 14.92 17.98
CA GLU A 46 19.24 15.41 19.25
C GLU A 46 17.80 15.89 19.05
N LEU A 47 17.55 16.63 17.95
CA LEU A 47 16.19 17.03 17.58
C LEU A 47 15.32 15.81 17.28
N LEU A 48 15.84 14.81 16.56
CA LEU A 48 15.09 13.58 16.30
C LEU A 48 14.77 12.84 17.60
N ALA A 49 15.74 12.62 18.47
CA ALA A 49 15.52 11.90 19.74
C ALA A 49 14.46 12.56 20.64
N ALA A 50 14.42 13.90 20.65
CA ALA A 50 13.35 14.64 21.31
C ALA A 50 11.99 14.46 20.60
N ASP A 51 11.97 14.50 19.27
CA ASP A 51 10.77 14.45 18.44
C ASP A 51 10.12 13.06 18.32
N LEU A 52 10.87 11.96 18.50
CA LEU A 52 10.30 10.59 18.51
C LEU A 52 9.24 10.39 19.61
N ASN A 53 9.28 11.22 20.67
CA ASN A 53 8.31 11.25 21.75
C ASN A 53 7.11 12.17 21.48
N VAL A 54 7.02 12.78 20.28
CA VAL A 54 5.89 13.61 19.87
C VAL A 54 4.85 12.75 19.17
N ASP A 55 3.65 12.70 19.75
CA ASP A 55 2.49 12.07 19.13
C ASP A 55 1.81 13.04 18.16
N TYR A 56 1.96 12.78 16.85
CA TYR A 56 1.35 13.59 15.80
C TYR A 56 -0.11 13.19 15.53
N SER A 57 -0.55 11.98 15.89
CA SER A 57 -1.94 11.55 15.71
C SER A 57 -2.91 12.47 16.44
N LYS A 58 -2.55 12.86 17.68
CA LYS A 58 -3.31 13.77 18.56
C LYS A 58 -3.50 15.17 17.97
N ARG A 59 -2.66 15.59 17.01
CA ARG A 59 -2.74 16.91 16.36
C ARG A 59 -3.66 16.91 15.13
N ARG A 60 -4.03 15.74 14.59
CA ARG A 60 -4.84 15.63 13.37
C ARG A 60 -6.31 15.91 13.65
N LYS A 61 -6.83 17.01 13.08
CA LYS A 61 -8.28 17.18 12.93
C LYS A 61 -8.80 16.11 11.98
N LYS A 62 -9.75 15.27 12.44
CA LYS A 62 -10.44 14.26 11.61
C LYS A 62 -11.32 14.94 10.56
N LEU A 63 -10.71 15.41 9.47
CA LEU A 63 -11.42 15.81 8.25
C LEU A 63 -12.03 14.56 7.63
N ARG A 64 -13.32 14.30 7.88
CA ARG A 64 -14.07 13.33 7.07
C ARG A 64 -14.05 13.83 5.61
N PRO A 65 -13.70 13.00 4.63
CA PRO A 65 -13.90 13.34 3.23
C PRO A 65 -15.35 13.77 3.01
N GLN A 66 -15.58 14.86 2.29
CA GLN A 66 -16.94 15.25 1.93
C GLN A 66 -17.46 14.25 0.90
N MET A 67 -18.29 13.30 1.34
CA MET A 67 -18.85 12.28 0.46
C MET A 67 -19.65 12.93 -0.68
N PRO A 68 -19.62 12.36 -1.90
CA PRO A 68 -20.49 12.79 -2.98
C PRO A 68 -21.97 12.75 -2.58
N LYS A 69 -22.80 13.58 -3.22
CA LYS A 69 -24.25 13.58 -2.97
C LYS A 69 -24.86 12.26 -3.43
N LYS A 70 -25.84 11.75 -2.67
CA LYS A 70 -26.54 10.50 -2.96
C LYS A 70 -27.06 10.44 -4.41
N GLN A 71 -26.75 9.36 -5.12
CA GLN A 71 -27.24 9.15 -6.49
C GLN A 71 -28.62 8.48 -6.48
N GLN A 72 -29.64 9.20 -6.94
CA GLN A 72 -31.02 8.72 -7.08
C GLN A 72 -31.39 8.49 -8.54
N TRP A 73 -32.14 7.42 -8.82
CA TRP A 73 -32.58 7.07 -10.17
C TRP A 73 -34.08 6.79 -10.19
N PRO A 74 -34.79 7.14 -11.28
CA PRO A 74 -36.21 6.84 -11.39
C PRO A 74 -36.41 5.34 -11.63
N LYS A 75 -37.44 4.76 -10.99
CA LYS A 75 -37.85 3.38 -11.26
C LYS A 75 -38.20 3.19 -12.74
N VAL A 76 -37.55 2.22 -13.38
CA VAL A 76 -37.79 1.93 -14.80
C VAL A 76 -38.96 0.96 -14.98
N LYS A 77 -39.69 1.10 -16.09
CA LYS A 77 -40.93 0.34 -16.37
C LYS A 77 -40.71 -1.15 -16.66
N GLY A 78 -39.50 -1.53 -17.08
CA GLY A 78 -39.08 -2.91 -17.31
C GLY A 78 -37.82 -3.23 -16.52
N VAL A 79 -37.31 -4.46 -16.63
CA VAL A 79 -36.04 -4.85 -15.99
C VAL A 79 -34.87 -4.53 -16.92
N ILE A 80 -33.92 -3.74 -16.44
CA ILE A 80 -32.62 -3.56 -17.09
C ILE A 80 -31.72 -4.70 -16.62
N THR A 81 -31.27 -5.55 -17.53
CA THR A 81 -30.25 -6.59 -17.24
C THR A 81 -28.86 -6.13 -17.68
N GLU A 82 -28.74 -5.58 -18.89
CA GLU A 82 -27.45 -5.17 -19.47
C GLU A 82 -27.05 -3.75 -19.04
N ARG A 83 -25.75 -3.53 -18.83
CA ARG A 83 -25.19 -2.25 -18.36
C ARG A 83 -25.42 -1.12 -19.36
N GLU A 84 -25.43 -1.43 -20.64
CA GLU A 84 -25.61 -0.52 -21.76
C GLU A 84 -27.01 0.12 -21.78
N ASN A 85 -27.98 -0.55 -21.14
CA ASN A 85 -29.36 -0.08 -21.00
C ASN A 85 -29.61 0.69 -19.69
N ALA A 86 -28.58 0.89 -18.85
CA ALA A 86 -28.68 1.64 -17.61
C ALA A 86 -28.96 3.14 -17.86
N PRO A 87 -29.58 3.87 -16.91
CA PRO A 87 -29.83 5.30 -17.05
C PRO A 87 -28.55 6.11 -17.33
N LYS A 88 -28.67 7.19 -18.11
CA LYS A 88 -27.51 8.01 -18.50
C LYS A 88 -26.81 8.60 -17.26
N GLY A 89 -25.53 8.27 -17.08
CA GLY A 89 -24.71 8.71 -15.95
C GLY A 89 -24.75 7.79 -14.73
N TRP A 90 -25.47 6.67 -14.81
CA TRP A 90 -25.50 5.64 -13.79
C TRP A 90 -24.14 4.96 -13.62
N ASN A 91 -23.78 4.65 -12.38
CA ASN A 91 -22.49 4.07 -12.02
C ASN A 91 -22.67 2.84 -11.11
N PRO A 92 -22.25 1.62 -11.53
CA PRO A 92 -22.36 0.41 -10.70
C PRO A 92 -21.47 0.43 -9.45
N GLU A 93 -20.50 1.35 -9.38
CA GLU A 93 -19.56 1.46 -8.25
C GLU A 93 -20.08 2.30 -7.08
N GLU A 94 -21.27 2.92 -7.21
CA GLU A 94 -21.95 3.69 -6.13
C GLU A 94 -21.00 4.63 -5.35
N PRO A 95 -20.33 5.59 -6.04
CA PRO A 95 -19.20 6.36 -5.50
C PRO A 95 -19.57 7.33 -4.37
N ASP A 96 -20.86 7.44 -4.06
CA ASP A 96 -21.44 8.17 -2.94
C ASP A 96 -21.52 7.35 -1.64
N LEU A 97 -21.00 6.11 -1.63
CA LEU A 97 -20.95 5.24 -0.47
C LEU A 97 -19.50 4.89 -0.07
N MET A 98 -19.28 4.67 1.23
CA MET A 98 -18.04 4.10 1.73
C MET A 98 -18.02 2.58 1.48
N SER A 99 -16.84 2.00 1.24
CA SER A 99 -16.69 0.58 0.90
C SER A 99 -16.82 -0.37 2.10
N ASP A 100 -16.68 0.16 3.31
CA ASP A 100 -16.77 -0.54 4.60
C ASP A 100 -18.10 -0.29 5.36
N ASP A 101 -18.95 0.59 4.83
CA ASP A 101 -20.32 0.82 5.29
C ASP A 101 -21.27 -0.21 4.65
N PHE A 102 -21.19 -1.45 5.13
CA PHE A 102 -21.97 -2.56 4.57
C PHE A 102 -23.49 -2.36 4.72
N GLU A 103 -23.94 -1.63 5.73
CA GLU A 103 -25.37 -1.32 5.94
C GLU A 103 -25.89 -0.43 4.80
N SER A 104 -25.26 0.72 4.55
CA SER A 104 -25.62 1.60 3.43
C SER A 104 -25.46 0.93 2.06
N GLN A 105 -24.49 0.02 1.91
CA GLN A 105 -24.28 -0.76 0.69
C GLN A 105 -25.40 -1.80 0.46
N ILE A 106 -25.87 -2.48 1.50
CA ILE A 106 -27.01 -3.41 1.44
C ILE A 106 -28.29 -2.65 1.09
N ASP A 107 -28.56 -1.52 1.74
CA ASP A 107 -29.70 -0.66 1.43
C ASP A 107 -29.68 -0.19 -0.02
N ARG A 108 -28.51 0.23 -0.53
CA ARG A 108 -28.35 0.60 -1.95
C ARG A 108 -28.61 -0.56 -2.90
N CYS A 109 -28.24 -1.78 -2.53
CA CYS A 109 -28.60 -2.97 -3.32
C CYS A 109 -30.12 -3.16 -3.39
N LEU A 110 -30.82 -3.02 -2.25
CA LEU A 110 -32.28 -3.10 -2.20
C LEU A 110 -32.95 -1.99 -3.02
N GLU A 111 -32.45 -0.75 -2.94
CA GLU A 111 -32.91 0.37 -3.78
C GLU A 111 -32.83 0.01 -5.27
N ARG A 112 -31.67 -0.41 -5.76
CA ARG A 112 -31.42 -0.74 -7.17
C ARG A 112 -32.25 -1.92 -7.68
N ILE A 113 -32.43 -2.94 -6.84
CA ILE A 113 -33.37 -4.06 -7.11
C ILE A 113 -34.80 -3.52 -7.27
N SER A 114 -35.24 -2.62 -6.39
CA SER A 114 -36.59 -2.04 -6.42
C SER A 114 -36.84 -1.08 -7.60
N GLU A 115 -35.78 -0.43 -8.08
CA GLU A 115 -35.74 0.43 -9.28
C GLU A 115 -35.77 -0.39 -10.58
N ASN A 116 -35.61 -1.72 -10.51
CA ASN A 116 -35.43 -2.67 -11.61
C ASN A 116 -34.11 -2.49 -12.41
N ILE A 117 -33.05 -1.95 -11.80
CA ILE A 117 -31.75 -1.72 -12.43
C ILE A 117 -30.76 -2.84 -12.07
N MET A 118 -30.39 -3.65 -13.05
CA MET A 118 -29.52 -4.83 -12.94
C MET A 118 -29.78 -5.69 -11.68
N PRO A 119 -31.02 -6.15 -11.40
CA PRO A 119 -31.35 -6.74 -10.08
C PRO A 119 -30.50 -7.95 -9.72
N HIS A 120 -30.06 -8.75 -10.70
CA HIS A 120 -29.20 -9.91 -10.48
C HIS A 120 -27.79 -9.53 -9.98
N VAL A 121 -27.22 -8.40 -10.43
CA VAL A 121 -25.93 -7.89 -9.96
C VAL A 121 -26.05 -7.44 -8.50
N TYR A 122 -27.09 -6.69 -8.16
CA TYR A 122 -27.27 -6.21 -6.80
C TYR A 122 -27.70 -7.31 -5.83
N GLN A 123 -28.42 -8.34 -6.30
CA GLN A 123 -28.64 -9.57 -5.52
C GLN A 123 -27.33 -10.31 -5.20
N HIS A 124 -26.34 -10.28 -6.11
CA HIS A 124 -25.01 -10.83 -5.85
C HIS A 124 -24.24 -9.95 -4.85
N LYS A 125 -24.09 -8.64 -5.14
CA LYS A 125 -23.41 -7.68 -4.27
C LYS A 125 -23.97 -7.70 -2.84
N MET A 126 -25.30 -7.73 -2.69
CA MET A 126 -25.96 -7.80 -1.38
C MET A 126 -25.55 -9.05 -0.58
N LYS A 127 -25.47 -10.22 -1.22
CA LYS A 127 -25.00 -11.46 -0.55
C LYS A 127 -23.54 -11.33 -0.11
N GLU A 128 -22.68 -10.74 -0.95
CA GLU A 128 -21.27 -10.49 -0.61
C GLU A 128 -21.14 -9.50 0.57
N PHE A 129 -21.94 -8.43 0.60
CA PHE A 129 -21.93 -7.47 1.70
C PHE A 129 -22.46 -8.08 3.01
N MET A 130 -23.54 -8.86 2.97
CA MET A 130 -24.05 -9.58 4.15
C MET A 130 -23.02 -10.61 4.70
N ALA A 131 -22.29 -11.30 3.81
CA ALA A 131 -21.22 -12.21 4.22
C ALA A 131 -20.07 -11.46 4.89
N LYS A 132 -19.59 -10.36 4.29
CA LYS A 132 -18.52 -9.50 4.85
C LYS A 132 -18.93 -8.83 6.17
N GLN A 133 -20.20 -8.44 6.32
CA GLN A 133 -20.73 -7.94 7.57
C GLN A 133 -20.68 -9.03 8.66
N THR A 134 -21.15 -10.24 8.34
CA THR A 134 -21.10 -11.39 9.26
C THR A 134 -19.67 -11.74 9.69
N GLU A 135 -18.73 -11.75 8.74
CA GLU A 135 -17.29 -11.95 8.99
C GLU A 135 -16.71 -10.85 9.90
N ARG A 136 -16.97 -9.58 9.59
CA ARG A 136 -16.58 -8.43 10.40
C ARG A 136 -17.13 -8.53 11.83
N ASP A 137 -18.42 -8.80 11.99
CA ASP A 137 -19.06 -8.87 13.29
C ASP A 137 -18.53 -10.06 14.12
N THR A 138 -18.19 -11.18 13.45
CA THR A 138 -17.54 -12.34 14.08
C THR A 138 -16.15 -11.98 14.59
N LEU A 139 -15.33 -11.29 13.79
CA LEU A 139 -14.00 -10.84 14.20
C LEU A 139 -14.07 -9.79 15.32
N MET A 140 -14.96 -8.80 15.20
CA MET A 140 -15.20 -7.76 16.22
C MET A 140 -15.62 -8.35 17.57
N ALA A 141 -16.40 -9.46 17.56
CA ALA A 141 -16.78 -10.16 18.79
C ALA A 141 -15.58 -10.82 19.51
N THR A 142 -14.46 -11.09 18.83
CA THR A 142 -13.25 -11.66 19.45
C THR A 142 -12.36 -10.65 20.15
N GLU A 143 -12.47 -9.35 19.82
CA GLU A 143 -11.65 -8.27 20.40
C GLU A 143 -12.57 -7.08 20.79
N PRO A 144 -13.47 -7.26 21.78
CA PRO A 144 -14.51 -6.29 22.12
C PRO A 144 -13.93 -4.96 22.62
N GLY A 145 -14.47 -3.85 22.10
CA GLY A 145 -14.07 -2.49 22.46
C GLY A 145 -12.99 -1.86 21.57
N LEU A 146 -12.35 -2.65 20.69
CA LEU A 146 -11.39 -2.12 19.72
C LEU A 146 -12.07 -1.56 18.46
N SER A 147 -11.35 -0.74 17.69
CA SER A 147 -11.82 -0.21 16.41
C SER A 147 -11.69 -1.26 15.30
N TRP A 148 -12.58 -1.24 14.30
CA TRP A 148 -12.54 -2.21 13.19
C TRP A 148 -11.17 -2.31 12.49
N PRO A 149 -10.48 -1.18 12.15
CA PRO A 149 -9.11 -1.24 11.64
C PRO A 149 -8.11 -1.96 12.56
N VAL A 150 -8.23 -1.78 13.87
CA VAL A 150 -7.37 -2.49 14.85
C VAL A 150 -7.69 -3.99 14.88
N VAL A 151 -8.98 -4.37 14.80
CA VAL A 151 -9.38 -5.79 14.77
C VAL A 151 -8.88 -6.48 13.50
N GLN A 152 -9.02 -5.84 12.33
CA GLN A 152 -8.44 -6.36 11.07
C GLN A 152 -6.92 -6.53 11.19
N ARG A 153 -6.24 -5.51 11.74
CA ARG A 153 -4.79 -5.53 11.88
C ARG A 153 -4.31 -6.59 12.88
N LEU A 154 -5.06 -6.82 13.96
CA LEU A 154 -4.79 -7.89 14.92
C LEU A 154 -4.91 -9.28 14.30
N ASP A 155 -5.84 -9.49 13.36
CA ASP A 155 -5.96 -10.76 12.63
C ASP A 155 -4.75 -11.02 11.72
N ASP A 156 -4.36 -10.00 10.93
CA ASP A 156 -3.12 -10.01 10.14
C ASP A 156 -1.87 -10.28 11.00
N LEU A 157 -1.77 -9.66 12.18
CA LEU A 157 -0.65 -9.86 13.10
C LEU A 157 -0.64 -11.26 13.73
N LYS A 158 -1.80 -11.85 14.04
CA LYS A 158 -1.90 -13.25 14.50
C LYS A 158 -1.42 -14.22 13.42
N PHE A 159 -1.84 -14.03 12.17
CA PHE A 159 -1.37 -14.82 11.03
C PHE A 159 0.15 -14.66 10.83
N THR A 160 0.64 -13.41 10.87
CA THR A 160 2.08 -13.08 10.76
C THR A 160 2.89 -13.79 11.83
N LEU A 161 2.45 -13.73 13.09
CA LEU A 161 3.10 -14.38 14.24
C LEU A 161 3.17 -15.90 14.06
N ALA A 162 2.07 -16.54 13.64
CA ALA A 162 2.05 -17.98 13.39
C ALA A 162 3.03 -18.39 12.28
N SER A 163 3.12 -17.58 11.21
CA SER A 163 4.05 -17.83 10.10
C SER A 163 5.52 -17.65 10.52
N LEU A 164 5.86 -16.61 11.27
CA LEU A 164 7.21 -16.40 11.80
C LEU A 164 7.67 -17.56 12.70
N VAL A 165 6.80 -18.03 13.60
CA VAL A 165 7.08 -19.20 14.46
C VAL A 165 7.30 -20.46 13.62
N ALA A 166 6.47 -20.70 12.59
CA ALA A 166 6.64 -21.84 11.69
C ALA A 166 7.94 -21.80 10.86
N GLN A 167 8.48 -20.59 10.61
CA GLN A 167 9.72 -20.37 9.88
C GLN A 167 10.98 -20.27 10.77
N ASN A 168 10.87 -20.58 12.07
CA ASN A 168 11.93 -20.43 13.08
C ASN A 168 12.45 -18.98 13.26
N ASP A 169 11.61 -17.99 12.95
CA ASP A 169 11.86 -16.56 13.17
C ASP A 169 13.25 -16.07 12.74
N VAL A 170 13.64 -16.35 11.49
CA VAL A 170 14.96 -16.04 10.89
C VAL A 170 15.41 -14.58 11.07
N HIS A 171 14.48 -13.66 11.28
CA HIS A 171 14.73 -12.23 11.43
C HIS A 171 14.42 -11.69 12.85
N ASN A 172 14.25 -12.54 13.87
CA ASN A 172 14.00 -12.13 15.27
C ASN A 172 12.77 -11.20 15.43
N MET A 173 11.72 -11.43 14.66
CA MET A 173 10.52 -10.59 14.55
C MET A 173 9.38 -10.98 15.50
N VAL A 174 9.40 -12.20 16.05
CA VAL A 174 8.30 -12.74 16.88
C VAL A 174 8.00 -11.85 18.08
N ASP A 175 9.02 -11.35 18.78
CA ASP A 175 8.82 -10.53 19.97
C ASP A 175 8.35 -9.11 19.63
N THR A 176 8.80 -8.55 18.50
CA THR A 176 8.27 -7.29 17.93
C THR A 176 6.79 -7.42 17.57
N VAL A 177 6.39 -8.51 16.89
CA VAL A 177 4.98 -8.75 16.53
C VAL A 177 4.10 -8.97 17.77
N LYS A 178 4.58 -9.73 18.78
CA LYS A 178 3.88 -9.88 20.06
C LYS A 178 3.67 -8.53 20.78
N ALA A 179 4.68 -7.66 20.78
CA ALA A 179 4.60 -6.35 21.42
C ALA A 179 3.54 -5.46 20.76
N ILE A 180 3.49 -5.43 19.42
CA ILE A 180 2.48 -4.70 18.66
C ILE A 180 1.07 -5.24 18.96
N ILE A 181 0.88 -6.57 18.99
CA ILE A 181 -0.40 -7.19 19.37
C ILE A 181 -0.83 -6.78 20.79
N ALA A 182 0.10 -6.78 21.74
CA ALA A 182 -0.19 -6.39 23.13
C ALA A 182 -0.60 -4.91 23.24
N GLN A 183 0.07 -4.02 22.50
CA GLN A 183 -0.16 -2.58 22.49
C GLN A 183 -1.51 -2.20 21.83
N TYR A 184 -1.91 -2.89 20.76
CA TYR A 184 -3.26 -2.73 20.20
C TYR A 184 -4.35 -3.21 21.18
N ARG A 185 -4.11 -4.32 21.88
CA ARG A 185 -5.07 -4.87 22.86
C ARG A 185 -5.18 -4.07 24.16
N SER A 186 -4.13 -3.36 24.56
CA SER A 186 -4.19 -2.43 25.69
C SER A 186 -4.88 -1.11 25.36
N GLY A 187 -4.99 -0.76 24.06
CA GLY A 187 -5.50 0.52 23.59
C GLY A 187 -4.48 1.67 23.64
N GLU A 188 -3.23 1.38 24.02
CA GLU A 188 -2.11 2.34 23.97
C GLU A 188 -1.69 2.64 22.51
N LEU A 189 -1.93 1.69 21.61
CA LEU A 189 -1.81 1.85 20.16
C LEU A 189 -3.20 1.76 19.50
N ASP A 190 -3.55 2.73 18.66
CA ASP A 190 -4.75 2.71 17.80
C ASP A 190 -4.33 2.91 16.33
N TRP A 191 -5.16 2.42 15.41
CA TRP A 191 -4.91 2.54 13.99
C TRP A 191 -5.16 3.98 13.51
N THR A 192 -4.08 4.76 13.36
CA THR A 192 -4.17 6.11 12.81
C THR A 192 -3.64 6.15 11.38
N PRO A 193 -4.50 6.35 10.35
CA PRO A 193 -4.05 6.45 8.97
C PRO A 193 -2.97 7.52 8.76
N ASP A 194 -2.09 7.29 7.78
CA ASP A 194 -0.97 8.15 7.39
C ASP A 194 0.13 8.34 8.45
N PHE A 195 0.05 7.67 9.60
CA PHE A 195 1.08 7.65 10.63
C PHE A 195 1.70 6.27 10.77
N VAL A 196 2.96 6.26 11.20
CA VAL A 196 3.73 5.05 11.49
C VAL A 196 4.22 5.04 12.93
N THR A 197 4.55 3.84 13.42
CA THR A 197 5.41 3.65 14.60
C THR A 197 6.55 2.69 14.24
N TYR A 198 7.76 3.04 14.68
CA TYR A 198 8.96 2.21 14.52
C TYR A 198 9.14 1.30 15.73
N TRP A 199 9.56 0.06 15.49
CA TRP A 199 9.77 -0.94 16.53
C TRP A 199 11.07 -1.69 16.28
N HIS A 200 11.75 -2.08 17.36
CA HIS A 200 12.92 -2.95 17.31
C HIS A 200 12.95 -3.87 18.52
N ALA A 201 13.14 -5.17 18.31
CA ALA A 201 13.29 -6.19 19.35
C ALA A 201 12.23 -6.10 20.47
N GLY A 202 10.95 -6.00 20.11
CA GLY A 202 9.84 -5.88 21.07
C GLY A 202 9.60 -4.47 21.64
N VAL A 203 10.42 -3.47 21.32
CA VAL A 203 10.33 -2.12 21.87
C VAL A 203 9.82 -1.12 20.83
N GLN A 204 8.82 -0.31 21.21
CA GLN A 204 8.36 0.83 20.42
C GLN A 204 9.38 1.99 20.53
N LEU A 205 9.86 2.47 19.38
CA LEU A 205 10.90 3.51 19.30
C LEU A 205 10.32 4.93 19.17
N CYS A 206 9.06 5.07 18.77
CA CYS A 206 8.40 6.37 18.61
C CYS A 206 6.88 6.30 18.79
N LEU A 207 6.28 7.43 19.14
CA LEU A 207 4.82 7.64 19.07
C LEU A 207 4.37 7.89 17.61
N PRO A 208 3.06 7.72 17.31
CA PRO A 208 2.55 7.83 15.94
C PRO A 208 2.97 9.13 15.22
N ARG A 209 3.74 8.98 14.14
CA ARG A 209 4.38 10.10 13.40
C ARG A 209 4.37 9.89 11.88
N PRO A 210 4.44 10.94 11.06
CA PRO A 210 4.45 10.79 9.60
C PRO A 210 5.67 10.00 9.13
N PHE A 211 5.52 9.16 8.11
CA PHE A 211 6.64 8.40 7.57
C PHE A 211 7.60 9.31 6.76
N HIS A 212 8.87 9.31 7.15
CA HIS A 212 9.95 9.99 6.43
C HIS A 212 11.09 9.01 6.10
N TRP A 213 11.55 9.01 4.84
CA TRP A 213 12.54 8.04 4.35
C TRP A 213 13.92 8.17 4.98
N ASP A 214 14.41 9.39 5.20
CA ASP A 214 15.73 9.63 5.79
C ASP A 214 15.73 9.31 7.29
N GLU A 215 14.62 9.58 7.97
CA GLU A 215 14.39 9.17 9.36
C GLU A 215 14.34 7.65 9.49
N TYR A 216 13.54 6.97 8.67
CA TYR A 216 13.47 5.51 8.62
C TYR A 216 14.86 4.90 8.43
N ARG A 217 15.66 5.39 7.47
CA ARG A 217 17.01 4.88 7.23
C ARG A 217 17.90 5.08 8.46
N TYR A 218 17.89 6.28 9.05
CA TYR A 218 18.70 6.57 10.22
C TYR A 218 18.36 5.66 11.41
N ILE A 219 17.07 5.49 11.72
CA ILE A 219 16.64 4.63 12.83
C ILE A 219 16.95 3.16 12.53
N HIS A 220 16.67 2.68 11.32
CA HIS A 220 17.02 1.33 10.86
C HIS A 220 18.52 1.05 11.02
N ASP A 221 19.38 1.93 10.52
CA ASP A 221 20.84 1.74 10.56
C ASP A 221 21.37 1.80 12.00
N LYS A 222 20.82 2.69 12.84
CA LYS A 222 21.16 2.81 14.28
C LYS A 222 20.73 1.59 15.09
N CYS A 223 19.60 0.97 14.73
CA CYS A 223 19.06 -0.21 15.40
C CYS A 223 19.53 -1.54 14.79
N GLN A 224 20.46 -1.55 13.83
CA GLN A 224 20.84 -2.77 13.10
C GLN A 224 19.64 -3.48 12.45
N GLY A 225 18.75 -2.74 11.77
CA GLY A 225 17.40 -3.19 11.38
C GLY A 225 17.26 -4.32 10.35
N HIS A 226 18.31 -5.11 10.11
CA HIS A 226 18.23 -6.41 9.44
C HIS A 226 17.55 -7.50 10.29
N GLU A 227 17.43 -7.27 11.60
CA GLU A 227 16.74 -8.13 12.56
C GLU A 227 15.83 -7.29 13.48
N GLY A 228 14.73 -7.88 13.94
CA GLY A 228 13.81 -7.32 14.93
C GLY A 228 13.05 -6.05 14.55
N PHE A 229 13.35 -5.42 13.42
CA PHE A 229 12.87 -4.10 13.04
C PHE A 229 11.55 -4.13 12.26
N TRP A 230 10.55 -3.40 12.76
CA TRP A 230 9.22 -3.31 12.15
C TRP A 230 8.79 -1.85 12.00
N VAL A 231 8.04 -1.56 10.93
CA VAL A 231 7.33 -0.28 10.76
C VAL A 231 5.84 -0.55 10.65
N GLU A 232 5.12 -0.21 11.71
CA GLU A 232 3.67 -0.38 11.77
C GLU A 232 2.99 0.84 11.16
N GLY A 233 1.95 0.66 10.34
CA GLY A 233 1.17 1.75 9.74
C GLY A 233 1.49 2.14 8.28
N ILE A 234 2.60 1.68 7.68
CA ILE A 234 2.94 2.00 6.27
C ILE A 234 1.87 1.47 5.30
N LEU A 235 1.38 0.26 5.58
CA LEU A 235 0.47 -0.48 4.73
C LEU A 235 -0.87 -0.56 5.43
N GLY A 236 -1.97 -0.35 4.70
CA GLY A 236 -3.31 -0.28 5.29
C GLY A 236 -3.68 -1.51 6.14
N PRO A 237 -4.66 -1.38 7.04
CA PRO A 237 -5.00 -2.37 8.07
C PRO A 237 -5.62 -3.67 7.52
N ALA A 238 -5.70 -3.80 6.19
CA ALA A 238 -6.34 -4.90 5.50
C ALA A 238 -5.30 -5.92 5.00
N PRO A 239 -5.64 -7.23 4.98
CA PRO A 239 -4.72 -8.31 4.60
C PRO A 239 -4.08 -8.17 3.23
N GLY A 240 -4.77 -7.52 2.28
CA GLY A 240 -4.28 -7.30 0.93
C GLY A 240 -3.19 -6.24 0.81
N MET A 241 -3.04 -5.37 1.81
CA MET A 241 -2.05 -4.28 1.80
C MET A 241 -0.83 -4.60 2.68
N SER A 242 -1.03 -5.21 3.86
CA SER A 242 -0.01 -5.36 4.92
C SER A 242 1.13 -6.39 4.68
N LYS A 243 1.39 -6.81 3.43
CA LYS A 243 2.25 -7.98 3.12
C LYS A 243 3.73 -7.69 2.80
N THR A 244 4.34 -6.66 3.39
CA THR A 244 5.74 -6.29 3.07
C THR A 244 6.50 -5.78 4.28
N SER A 245 7.63 -6.40 4.61
CA SER A 245 8.66 -5.79 5.44
C SER A 245 9.71 -5.11 4.55
N MET A 246 10.17 -3.93 4.94
CA MET A 246 11.26 -3.27 4.22
C MET A 246 12.61 -3.77 4.73
N ILE A 247 13.12 -4.84 4.12
CA ILE A 247 14.52 -5.27 4.34
C ILE A 247 15.41 -4.40 3.45
N CYS A 248 16.05 -3.38 4.02
CA CYS A 248 17.02 -2.56 3.30
C CYS A 248 18.36 -3.26 3.18
N GLN A 249 18.74 -3.67 1.97
CA GLN A 249 20.12 -4.09 1.67
C GLN A 249 21.10 -2.90 1.68
N PRO A 250 22.42 -3.11 1.89
CA PRO A 250 23.36 -2.05 2.28
C PRO A 250 23.69 -0.93 1.26
N ASP A 251 23.02 -0.83 0.11
CA ASP A 251 23.06 0.38 -0.74
C ASP A 251 21.73 0.61 -1.50
N PRO A 252 20.84 1.47 -0.97
CA PRO A 252 19.55 1.75 -1.59
C PRO A 252 19.61 2.73 -2.78
N ARG A 253 20.79 3.24 -3.18
CA ARG A 253 20.91 4.07 -4.41
C ARG A 253 20.85 3.24 -5.68
N VAL A 254 20.95 1.91 -5.59
CA VAL A 254 20.89 1.00 -6.73
C VAL A 254 19.66 0.08 -6.68
N ASN A 255 19.27 -0.45 -5.50
CA ASN A 255 18.03 -1.23 -5.35
C ASN A 255 17.44 -1.12 -3.94
N SER A 256 16.30 -0.44 -3.78
CA SER A 256 15.40 -0.64 -2.65
C SER A 256 14.43 -1.77 -2.98
N THR A 257 14.81 -3.01 -2.71
CA THR A 257 13.89 -4.15 -2.87
C THR A 257 12.90 -4.15 -1.71
N MET A 258 11.63 -3.86 -1.98
CA MET A 258 10.55 -4.25 -1.08
C MET A 258 10.47 -5.77 -1.06
N VAL A 259 10.98 -6.39 -0.01
CA VAL A 259 10.85 -7.82 0.21
C VAL A 259 9.46 -8.08 0.76
N ALA A 260 8.52 -8.40 -0.13
CA ALA A 260 7.37 -9.16 0.29
C ALA A 260 7.91 -10.44 0.93
N ILE A 261 7.62 -10.68 2.21
CA ILE A 261 8.00 -11.93 2.88
C ILE A 261 7.33 -13.04 2.06
N PRO A 262 8.09 -13.95 1.41
CA PRO A 262 7.49 -14.94 0.55
C PRO A 262 6.71 -15.94 1.40
N PHE A 263 5.44 -16.12 1.05
CA PHE A 263 4.53 -17.14 1.57
C PHE A 263 3.97 -17.93 0.38
#